data_AF-F5Y319-F1
#
_entry.id   AF-F5Y319-F1
#
_cell.length_a   1.000
_cell.length_b   1.000
_cell.length_c   1.000
_cell.angle_alpha   90.00
_cell.angle_beta   90.00
_cell.angle_gamma   90.00
#
_symmetry.space_group_name_H-M   'P 1'
#
loop_
_entity.id
_entity.type
_entity.pdbx_description
1 polymer ?
#
loop_
_entity_poly.entity_id
_entity_poly.type
_entity_poly.pdbx_seq_one_letter_code
_entity_poly.pdbx_strand_id
1 'polypeptide(L)'
;MWRTAIVVVVLALAHLLGRRLTFLAVTPRSTWLSVAGGVSVAYVFMHLLPELAEGQALLERSVEGVLPSLEHHVWMLALLGLAVFYGLERLALRSRHQRRRAVQADATGGGVFTLHIASFAAYNFLIGYLLTEREGAGLRPLLTYGLAMGLHFLVNDHGLREHHKARYDRVGRWLLAASLLAGGVVLNVMKEELPEQRESRFSAFALGAAAYAALLLAT
;
A
#
# COMPACT_ATOMS: atom_id res chain seq x y z
N MET A 1 -3.52 18.87 -5.68
CA MET A 1 -4.67 18.05 -5.27
C MET A 1 -5.36 17.38 -6.47
N TRP A 2 -5.77 18.10 -7.51
CA TRP A 2 -6.44 17.49 -8.67
C TRP A 2 -5.57 16.48 -9.44
N ARG A 3 -4.24 16.68 -9.47
CA ARG A 3 -3.30 15.77 -10.16
C ARG A 3 -3.29 14.39 -9.50
N THR A 4 -3.19 14.36 -8.17
CA THR A 4 -3.27 13.13 -7.39
C THR A 4 -4.60 12.42 -7.59
N ALA A 5 -5.71 13.16 -7.52
CA ALA A 5 -7.04 12.59 -7.76
C ALA A 5 -7.12 11.90 -9.12
N ILE A 6 -6.57 12.51 -10.18
CA ILE A 6 -6.48 11.88 -11.50
C ILE A 6 -5.67 10.59 -11.45
N VAL A 7 -4.48 10.60 -10.83
CA VAL A 7 -3.63 9.39 -10.76
C VAL A 7 -4.30 8.28 -9.95
N VAL A 8 -4.93 8.57 -8.79
CA VAL A 8 -5.70 7.58 -8.02
C VAL A 8 -6.80 6.99 -8.89
N VAL A 9 -7.56 7.83 -9.61
CA VAL A 9 -8.65 7.35 -10.46
C VAL A 9 -8.12 6.48 -11.60
N VAL A 10 -7.01 6.87 -12.25
CA VAL A 10 -6.37 6.07 -13.30
C VAL A 10 -5.93 4.71 -12.75
N LEU A 11 -5.32 4.69 -11.58
CA LEU A 11 -4.90 3.46 -10.91
C LEU A 11 -6.10 2.59 -10.49
N ALA A 12 -7.18 3.19 -9.98
CA ALA A 12 -8.41 2.48 -9.65
C ALA A 12 -9.06 1.87 -10.91
N LEU A 13 -9.05 2.61 -12.02
CA LEU A 13 -9.51 2.12 -13.31
C LEU A 13 -8.65 0.96 -13.82
N ALA A 14 -7.34 0.93 -13.51
CA ALA A 14 -6.48 -0.20 -13.86
C ALA A 14 -7.00 -1.52 -13.26
N HIS A 15 -7.50 -1.52 -12.02
CA HIS A 15 -8.14 -2.70 -11.42
C HIS A 15 -9.42 -3.13 -12.15
N LEU A 16 -10.23 -2.16 -12.58
CA LEU A 16 -11.51 -2.45 -13.26
C LEU A 16 -11.29 -2.94 -14.69
N LEU A 17 -10.31 -2.37 -15.39
CA LEU A 17 -9.95 -2.65 -16.78
C LEU A 17 -9.06 -3.88 -16.94
N GLY A 18 -8.44 -4.39 -15.85
CA GLY A 18 -7.62 -5.60 -15.87
C GLY A 18 -8.32 -6.82 -16.52
N ARG A 19 -9.66 -6.91 -16.42
CA ARG A 19 -10.45 -7.95 -17.12
C ARG A 19 -10.38 -7.84 -18.66
N ARG A 20 -10.35 -6.62 -19.22
CA ARG A 20 -10.30 -6.36 -20.67
C ARG A 20 -8.89 -6.47 -21.24
N LEU A 21 -7.88 -6.32 -20.39
CA LEU A 21 -6.47 -6.54 -20.72
C LEU A 21 -6.09 -8.02 -20.82
N THR A 22 -7.08 -8.93 -20.85
CA THR A 22 -6.87 -10.37 -21.07
C THR A 22 -6.22 -10.69 -22.42
N PHE A 23 -6.22 -9.78 -23.40
CA PHE A 23 -5.42 -9.91 -24.62
C PHE A 23 -3.91 -9.87 -24.36
N LEU A 24 -3.47 -9.21 -23.27
CA LEU A 24 -2.08 -9.26 -22.81
C LEU A 24 -1.77 -10.58 -22.11
N ALA A 25 -2.78 -11.36 -21.72
CA ALA A 25 -2.65 -12.57 -20.89
C ALA A 25 -2.88 -13.87 -21.68
N VAL A 26 -2.63 -13.87 -23.00
CA VAL A 26 -2.68 -15.09 -23.79
C VAL A 26 -1.47 -15.96 -23.44
N THR A 27 -1.73 -17.17 -22.93
CA THR A 27 -0.73 -18.21 -22.66
C THR A 27 -0.02 -18.67 -23.94
N PRO A 28 1.30 -18.99 -23.89
CA PRO A 28 2.01 -19.46 -22.70
C PRO A 28 2.88 -18.43 -21.97
N ARG A 29 3.26 -17.30 -22.59
CA ARG A 29 4.06 -16.25 -21.94
C ARG A 29 3.64 -14.86 -22.44
N SER A 30 2.93 -14.14 -21.59
CA SER A 30 2.73 -12.71 -21.77
C SER A 30 4.07 -11.99 -21.57
N THR A 31 4.71 -11.59 -22.67
CA THR A 31 5.91 -10.74 -22.62
C THR A 31 5.63 -9.47 -21.81
N TRP A 32 4.44 -8.90 -21.96
CA TRP A 32 4.00 -7.70 -21.25
C TRP A 32 3.89 -7.88 -19.74
N LEU A 33 3.36 -9.00 -19.27
CA LEU A 33 3.29 -9.31 -17.84
C LEU A 33 4.69 -9.52 -17.25
N SER A 34 5.58 -10.16 -18.00
CA SER A 34 6.98 -10.32 -17.60
C SER A 34 7.72 -8.99 -17.53
N VAL A 35 7.50 -8.10 -18.50
CA VAL A 35 8.07 -6.74 -18.50
C VAL A 35 7.53 -5.94 -17.31
N ALA A 36 6.21 -5.96 -17.07
CA ALA A 36 5.61 -5.30 -15.92
C ALA A 36 6.14 -5.84 -14.58
N GLY A 37 6.34 -7.16 -14.49
CA GLY A 37 6.99 -7.80 -13.33
C GLY A 37 8.43 -7.35 -13.15
N GLY A 38 9.22 -7.31 -14.23
CA GLY A 38 10.59 -6.82 -14.22
C GLY A 38 10.70 -5.35 -13.79
N VAL A 39 9.84 -4.48 -14.33
CA VAL A 39 9.77 -3.06 -13.93
C VAL A 39 9.37 -2.91 -12.47
N SER A 40 8.40 -3.70 -12.00
CA SER A 40 7.98 -3.68 -10.59
C SER A 40 9.12 -4.07 -9.64
N VAL A 41 9.87 -5.13 -9.98
CA VAL A 41 11.05 -5.54 -9.20
C VAL A 41 12.15 -4.48 -9.28
N ALA A 42 12.44 -3.94 -10.45
CA ALA A 42 13.44 -2.89 -10.63
C ALA A 42 13.10 -1.63 -9.81
N TYR A 43 11.83 -1.25 -9.75
CA TYR A 43 11.36 -0.12 -8.93
C TYR A 43 11.66 -0.33 -7.44
N VAL A 44 11.50 -1.56 -6.93
CA VAL A 44 11.86 -1.87 -5.54
C VAL A 44 13.34 -1.58 -5.28
N PHE A 45 14.24 -2.02 -6.15
CA PHE A 45 15.67 -1.79 -5.96
C PHE A 45 16.11 -0.35 -6.22
N MET A 46 15.54 0.29 -7.23
CA MET A 46 15.97 1.63 -7.67
C MET A 46 15.40 2.76 -6.83
N HIS A 47 14.24 2.57 -6.21
CA HIS A 47 13.52 3.63 -5.50
C HIS A 47 13.16 3.21 -4.08
N LEU A 48 12.54 2.04 -3.89
CA LEU A 48 12.03 1.66 -2.57
C LEU A 48 13.15 1.38 -1.56
N LEU A 49 14.14 0.56 -1.91
CA LEU A 49 15.24 0.22 -0.99
C LEU A 49 16.09 1.43 -0.60
N PRO A 50 16.51 2.33 -1.52
CA PRO A 50 17.20 3.56 -1.16
C PRO A 50 16.36 4.43 -0.22
N GLU A 51 15.06 4.59 -0.51
CA GLU A 51 14.17 5.40 0.32
C GLU A 51 13.99 4.81 1.72
N LEU A 52 13.92 3.47 1.85
CA LEU A 52 13.89 2.80 3.15
C LEU A 52 15.21 3.01 3.92
N ALA A 53 16.36 2.98 3.24
CA ALA A 53 17.65 3.21 3.86
C ALA A 53 17.79 4.66 4.37
N GLU A 54 17.32 5.64 3.58
CA GLU A 54 17.27 7.05 3.99
C GLU A 54 16.35 7.23 5.21
N GLY A 55 15.16 6.62 5.18
CA GLY A 55 14.21 6.67 6.31
C GLY A 55 14.78 6.05 7.59
N GLN A 56 15.50 4.93 7.48
CA GLN A 56 16.19 4.28 8.61
C GLN A 56 17.26 5.21 9.20
N ALA A 57 18.09 5.84 8.38
CA ALA A 57 19.13 6.76 8.83
C ALA A 57 18.56 8.02 9.54
N LEU A 58 17.38 8.49 9.12
CA LEU A 58 16.67 9.58 9.80
C LEU A 58 16.12 9.17 11.17
N LEU A 59 15.59 7.95 11.26
CA LEU A 59 15.05 7.42 12.51
C LEU A 59 16.15 7.19 13.55
N GLU A 60 17.30 6.65 13.13
CA GLU A 60 18.49 6.48 13.98
C GLU A 60 18.93 7.81 14.60
N ARG A 61 18.99 8.88 13.80
CA ARG A 61 19.35 10.23 14.28
C ARG A 61 18.33 10.86 15.22
N SER A 62 17.07 10.44 15.14
CA SER A 62 15.95 11.06 15.89
C SER A 62 15.60 10.33 17.19
N VAL A 63 16.00 9.05 17.31
CA VAL A 63 15.62 8.15 18.42
C VAL A 63 16.83 7.80 19.31
N GLU A 64 17.95 8.52 19.19
CA GLU A 64 19.11 8.36 20.07
C GLU A 64 18.70 8.47 21.55
N GLY A 65 18.79 7.35 22.28
CA GLY A 65 18.76 7.31 23.74
C GLY A 65 17.63 6.50 24.41
N VAL A 66 16.58 6.08 23.69
CA VAL A 66 15.43 5.40 24.34
C VAL A 66 15.49 3.87 24.23
N LEU A 67 15.98 3.30 23.12
CA LEU A 67 16.07 1.84 22.93
C LEU A 67 17.29 1.45 22.05
N PRO A 68 18.41 0.98 22.64
CA PRO A 68 19.62 0.57 21.91
C PRO A 68 19.48 -0.71 21.06
N SER A 69 18.42 -1.50 21.27
CA SER A 69 18.20 -2.82 20.63
C SER A 69 17.48 -2.76 19.28
N LEU A 70 17.41 -1.58 18.68
CA LEU A 70 16.39 -1.21 17.71
C LEU A 70 16.98 -0.47 16.49
N GLU A 71 18.19 -0.85 16.08
CA GLU A 71 18.93 -0.24 14.97
C GLU A 71 18.43 -0.64 13.56
N HIS A 72 17.42 -1.52 13.43
CA HIS A 72 17.06 -2.11 12.11
C HIS A 72 15.56 -2.22 11.84
N HIS A 73 14.70 -1.40 12.47
CA HIS A 73 13.24 -1.53 12.38
C HIS A 73 12.69 -1.52 10.96
N VAL A 74 13.18 -0.61 10.11
CA VAL A 74 12.65 -0.45 8.76
C VAL A 74 12.87 -1.74 7.97
N TRP A 75 14.03 -2.38 8.15
CA TRP A 75 14.35 -3.66 7.54
C TRP A 75 13.54 -4.82 8.12
N MET A 76 13.32 -4.84 9.44
CA MET A 76 12.44 -5.83 10.08
C MET A 76 11.00 -5.72 9.59
N LEU A 77 10.50 -4.49 9.42
CA LEU A 77 9.16 -4.23 8.90
C LEU A 77 9.07 -4.64 7.42
N ALA A 78 10.09 -4.35 6.61
CA ALA A 78 10.17 -4.80 5.22
C ALA A 78 10.18 -6.35 5.12
N LEU A 79 10.95 -7.02 5.98
CA LEU A 79 10.99 -8.49 6.07
C LEU A 79 9.65 -9.06 6.52
N LEU A 80 9.01 -8.45 7.53
CA LEU A 80 7.68 -8.85 8.00
C LEU A 80 6.65 -8.72 6.88
N GLY A 81 6.66 -7.60 6.15
CA GLY A 81 5.84 -7.39 4.96
C GLY A 81 6.06 -8.50 3.93
N LEU A 82 7.32 -8.75 3.56
CA LEU A 82 7.68 -9.83 2.63
C LEU A 82 7.17 -11.19 3.11
N ALA A 83 7.37 -11.53 4.38
CA ALA A 83 6.93 -12.79 4.97
C ALA A 83 5.41 -12.94 4.95
N VAL A 84 4.67 -11.87 5.24
CA VAL A 84 3.20 -11.83 5.17
C VAL A 84 2.74 -12.06 3.73
N PHE A 85 3.25 -11.29 2.75
CA PHE A 85 2.85 -11.44 1.34
C PHE A 85 3.22 -12.81 0.78
N TYR A 86 4.42 -13.31 1.07
CA TYR A 86 4.82 -14.66 0.68
C TYR A 86 3.94 -15.74 1.33
N GLY A 87 3.60 -15.57 2.61
CA GLY A 87 2.69 -16.45 3.33
C GLY A 87 1.30 -16.52 2.69
N LEU A 88 0.72 -15.35 2.35
CA LEU A 88 -0.58 -15.24 1.69
C LEU A 88 -0.57 -15.93 0.31
N GLU A 89 0.45 -15.68 -0.50
CA GLU A 89 0.61 -16.30 -1.82
C GLU A 89 0.74 -17.83 -1.70
N ARG A 90 1.55 -18.30 -0.75
CA ARG A 90 1.71 -19.73 -0.48
C ARG A 90 0.41 -20.39 0.00
N LEU A 91 -0.39 -19.71 0.81
CA LEU A 91 -1.70 -20.20 1.25
C LEU A 91 -2.68 -20.28 0.08
N ALA A 92 -2.69 -19.27 -0.81
CA ALA A 92 -3.52 -19.26 -2.02
C ALA A 92 -3.17 -20.42 -2.95
N LEU A 93 -1.89 -20.60 -3.27
CA LEU A 93 -1.39 -21.70 -4.10
C LEU A 93 -1.77 -23.07 -3.52
N ARG A 94 -1.55 -23.28 -2.21
CA ARG A 94 -1.89 -24.55 -1.57
C ARG A 94 -3.39 -24.81 -1.53
N SER A 95 -4.20 -23.79 -1.24
CA SER A 95 -5.68 -23.90 -1.24
C SER A 95 -6.21 -24.27 -2.62
N ARG A 96 -5.74 -23.60 -3.69
CA ARG A 96 -6.14 -23.88 -5.06
C ARG A 96 -5.77 -25.31 -5.47
N HIS A 97 -4.53 -25.73 -5.20
CA HIS A 97 -4.07 -27.08 -5.53
C HIS A 97 -4.86 -28.16 -4.79
N GLN A 98 -5.15 -27.97 -3.50
CA GLN A 98 -5.98 -28.87 -2.70
C GLN A 98 -7.41 -28.98 -3.25
N ARG A 99 -8.06 -27.84 -3.55
CA ARG A 99 -9.42 -27.84 -4.10
C ARG A 99 -9.51 -28.42 -5.51
N ARG A 100 -8.47 -28.23 -6.33
CA ARG A 100 -8.40 -28.86 -7.66
C ARG A 100 -8.38 -30.38 -7.55
N ARG A 101 -7.70 -30.95 -6.55
CA ARG A 101 -7.69 -32.40 -6.31
C ARG A 101 -8.97 -32.91 -5.64
N ALA A 102 -9.51 -32.18 -4.67
CA ALA A 102 -10.64 -32.65 -3.86
C ALA A 102 -12.00 -32.48 -4.55
N VAL A 103 -12.22 -31.37 -5.25
CA VAL A 103 -13.54 -30.98 -5.80
C VAL A 103 -13.46 -30.47 -7.24
N GLN A 104 -12.34 -30.72 -7.94
CA GLN A 104 -12.09 -30.30 -9.33
C GLN A 104 -12.31 -28.79 -9.59
N ALA A 105 -12.22 -27.96 -8.55
CA ALA A 105 -12.38 -26.53 -8.66
C ALA A 105 -11.02 -25.85 -8.81
N ASP A 106 -10.83 -25.08 -9.88
CA ASP A 106 -9.60 -24.31 -10.15
C ASP A 106 -9.62 -22.91 -9.50
N ALA A 107 -10.00 -22.84 -8.23
CA ALA A 107 -10.03 -21.60 -7.45
C ALA A 107 -9.83 -21.89 -5.95
N THR A 108 -9.39 -20.88 -5.19
CA THR A 108 -9.22 -20.99 -3.73
C THR A 108 -10.56 -21.08 -2.97
N GLY A 109 -10.47 -21.55 -1.73
CA GLY A 109 -11.58 -21.53 -0.77
C GLY A 109 -11.97 -20.11 -0.33
N GLY A 110 -13.20 -19.94 0.15
CA GLY A 110 -13.74 -18.63 0.55
C GLY A 110 -12.92 -17.91 1.61
N GLY A 111 -12.49 -18.60 2.67
CA GLY A 111 -11.66 -18.00 3.72
C GLY A 111 -10.31 -17.49 3.22
N VAL A 112 -9.65 -18.26 2.35
CA VAL A 112 -8.38 -17.85 1.73
C VAL A 112 -8.58 -16.66 0.79
N PHE A 113 -9.69 -16.63 0.04
CA PHE A 113 -10.05 -15.45 -0.73
C PHE A 113 -10.23 -14.21 0.14
N THR A 114 -11.02 -14.30 1.23
CA THR A 114 -11.26 -13.15 2.10
C THR A 114 -9.97 -12.62 2.71
N LEU A 115 -9.13 -13.50 3.26
CA LEU A 115 -7.85 -13.11 3.82
C LEU A 115 -6.96 -12.45 2.77
N HIS A 116 -6.83 -13.07 1.59
CA HIS A 116 -5.96 -12.57 0.53
C HIS A 116 -6.46 -11.20 0.02
N ILE A 117 -7.75 -11.03 -0.27
CA ILE A 117 -8.31 -9.75 -0.73
C ILE A 117 -8.29 -8.68 0.36
N ALA A 118 -8.54 -9.02 1.62
CA ALA A 118 -8.49 -8.05 2.71
C ALA A 118 -7.07 -7.49 2.92
N SER A 119 -6.05 -8.35 2.89
CA SER A 119 -4.65 -7.92 2.96
C SER A 119 -4.26 -7.03 1.79
N PHE A 120 -4.67 -7.38 0.56
CA PHE A 120 -4.42 -6.53 -0.60
C PHE A 120 -5.24 -5.24 -0.57
N ALA A 121 -6.44 -5.22 0.00
CA ALA A 121 -7.22 -4.00 0.17
C ALA A 121 -6.54 -3.04 1.16
N ALA A 122 -6.01 -3.54 2.28
CA ALA A 122 -5.23 -2.73 3.23
C ALA A 122 -3.97 -2.15 2.57
N TYR A 123 -3.28 -2.95 1.76
CA TYR A 123 -2.13 -2.50 0.98
C TYR A 123 -2.50 -1.42 -0.06
N ASN A 124 -3.60 -1.62 -0.79
CA ASN A 124 -4.10 -0.65 -1.77
C ASN A 124 -4.56 0.66 -1.11
N PHE A 125 -5.18 0.59 0.06
CA PHE A 125 -5.48 1.77 0.87
C PHE A 125 -4.21 2.55 1.21
N LEU A 126 -3.15 1.86 1.65
CA LEU A 126 -1.86 2.51 1.95
C LEU A 126 -1.25 3.16 0.70
N ILE A 127 -1.31 2.52 -0.46
CA ILE A 127 -0.85 3.13 -1.72
C ILE A 127 -1.63 4.40 -2.03
N GLY A 128 -2.96 4.34 -1.93
CA GLY A 128 -3.83 5.49 -2.19
C GLY A 128 -3.52 6.65 -1.26
N TYR A 129 -3.30 6.35 0.01
CA TYR A 129 -2.87 7.30 1.03
C TYR A 129 -1.53 7.95 0.67
N LEU A 130 -0.49 7.14 0.42
CA LEU A 130 0.87 7.65 0.17
C LEU A 130 1.01 8.44 -1.13
N LEU A 131 0.14 8.21 -2.13
CA LEU A 131 0.17 8.94 -3.39
C LEU A 131 0.00 10.46 -3.19
N THR A 132 -0.81 10.87 -2.22
CA THR A 132 -1.04 12.29 -1.90
C THR A 132 0.17 12.96 -1.23
N GLU A 133 1.10 12.19 -0.64
CA GLU A 133 2.40 12.72 -0.20
C GLU A 133 3.35 12.93 -1.37
N ARG A 134 3.32 12.05 -2.38
CA ARG A 134 4.18 12.13 -3.57
C ARG A 134 3.92 13.38 -4.43
N GLU A 135 2.71 13.93 -4.40
CA GLU A 135 2.39 15.18 -5.11
C GLU A 135 3.20 16.37 -4.60
N GLY A 136 3.49 16.41 -3.29
CA GLY A 136 4.28 17.49 -2.67
C GLY A 136 5.72 17.57 -3.22
N ALA A 137 6.26 16.44 -3.69
CA ALA A 137 7.58 16.36 -4.30
C ALA A 137 7.60 16.76 -5.80
N GLY A 138 6.44 17.02 -6.40
CA GLY A 138 6.31 17.50 -7.78
C GLY A 138 5.76 16.47 -8.78
N LEU A 139 5.70 16.87 -10.06
CA LEU A 139 5.02 16.08 -11.11
C LEU A 139 5.80 14.80 -11.50
N ARG A 140 7.13 14.87 -11.58
CA ARG A 140 7.94 13.72 -12.01
C ARG A 140 7.83 12.53 -11.02
N PRO A 141 8.03 12.72 -9.70
CA PRO A 141 7.86 11.63 -8.73
C PRO A 141 6.45 11.03 -8.76
N LEU A 142 5.42 11.87 -8.89
CA LEU A 142 4.03 11.43 -8.99
C LEU A 142 3.79 10.54 -10.22
N LEU A 143 4.28 10.93 -11.40
CA LEU A 143 4.11 10.15 -12.63
C LEU A 143 4.93 8.86 -12.59
N THR A 144 6.17 8.90 -12.10
CA THR A 144 7.02 7.70 -11.96
C THR A 144 6.38 6.69 -10.99
N TYR A 145 5.91 7.16 -9.83
CA TYR A 145 5.21 6.33 -8.87
C TYR A 145 3.90 5.77 -9.47
N GLY A 146 3.09 6.61 -10.10
CA GLY A 146 1.84 6.20 -10.75
C GLY A 146 2.06 5.15 -11.84
N LEU A 147 3.08 5.30 -12.68
CA LEU A 147 3.42 4.31 -13.70
C LEU A 147 3.89 2.98 -13.07
N ALA A 148 4.80 3.05 -12.09
CA ALA A 148 5.30 1.87 -11.40
C ALA A 148 4.18 1.11 -10.68
N MET A 149 3.30 1.82 -9.96
CA MET A 149 2.15 1.21 -9.29
C MET A 149 1.10 0.69 -10.27
N GLY A 150 0.89 1.34 -11.41
CA GLY A 150 -0.01 0.85 -12.45
C GLY A 150 0.47 -0.49 -13.03
N LEU A 151 1.77 -0.63 -13.29
CA LEU A 151 2.38 -1.90 -13.71
C LEU A 151 2.33 -2.95 -12.60
N HIS A 152 2.57 -2.54 -11.36
CA HIS A 152 2.47 -3.41 -10.20
C HIS A 152 1.05 -3.99 -10.05
N PHE A 153 0.02 -3.15 -10.16
CA PHE A 153 -1.38 -3.57 -10.13
C PHE A 153 -1.73 -4.51 -11.26
N LEU A 154 -1.21 -4.30 -12.48
CA LEU A 154 -1.42 -5.24 -13.57
C LEU A 154 -0.92 -6.66 -13.23
N VAL A 155 0.28 -6.76 -12.66
CA VAL A 155 0.87 -8.05 -12.25
C VAL A 155 0.08 -8.66 -11.10
N ASN A 156 -0.24 -7.87 -10.10
CA ASN A 156 -0.96 -8.31 -8.91
C ASN A 156 -2.38 -8.80 -9.23
N ASP A 157 -3.12 -8.02 -10.00
CA ASP A 157 -4.49 -8.34 -10.42
C ASP A 157 -4.54 -9.61 -11.25
N HIS A 158 -3.53 -9.83 -12.10
CA HIS A 158 -3.41 -11.07 -12.83
C HIS A 158 -3.23 -12.26 -11.89
N GLY A 159 -2.32 -12.16 -10.91
CA GLY A 159 -2.11 -13.20 -9.90
C GLY A 159 -3.36 -13.49 -9.06
N LEU A 160 -4.00 -12.45 -8.53
CA LEU A 160 -5.23 -12.58 -7.73
C LEU A 160 -6.38 -13.17 -8.55
N ARG A 161 -6.54 -12.73 -9.80
CA ARG A 161 -7.54 -13.28 -10.71
C ARG A 161 -7.25 -14.73 -11.05
N GLU A 162 -6.00 -15.11 -11.22
CA GLU A 162 -5.61 -16.49 -11.53
C GLU A 162 -5.87 -17.44 -10.35
N HIS A 163 -5.75 -16.97 -9.11
CA HIS A 163 -6.06 -17.76 -7.91
C HIS A 163 -7.56 -17.85 -7.61
N HIS A 164 -8.29 -16.75 -7.80
CA HIS A 164 -9.66 -16.59 -7.28
C HIS A 164 -10.75 -16.56 -8.36
N LYS A 165 -10.35 -16.50 -9.63
CA LYS A 165 -11.19 -16.59 -10.83
C LYS A 165 -12.42 -15.67 -10.75
N ALA A 166 -13.62 -16.21 -10.94
CA ALA A 166 -14.87 -15.46 -10.99
C ALA A 166 -15.16 -14.64 -9.72
N ARG A 167 -14.65 -15.06 -8.56
CA ARG A 167 -14.86 -14.34 -7.29
C ARG A 167 -14.09 -13.02 -7.28
N TYR A 168 -12.89 -13.00 -7.88
CA TYR A 168 -12.14 -11.77 -8.11
C TYR A 168 -12.87 -10.83 -9.06
N ASP A 169 -13.34 -11.35 -10.20
CA ASP A 169 -14.05 -10.56 -11.22
C ASP A 169 -15.37 -9.96 -10.68
N ARG A 170 -16.06 -10.67 -9.77
CA ARG A 170 -17.32 -10.22 -9.19
C ARG A 170 -17.13 -9.21 -8.05
N VAL A 171 -16.17 -9.45 -7.16
CA VAL A 171 -16.04 -8.70 -5.90
C VAL A 171 -14.63 -8.14 -5.70
N GLY A 172 -13.60 -8.98 -5.87
CA GLY A 172 -12.22 -8.63 -5.54
C GLY A 172 -11.75 -7.30 -6.14
N ARG A 173 -11.85 -7.14 -7.47
CA ARG A 173 -11.40 -5.91 -8.15
C ARG A 173 -12.09 -4.63 -7.68
N TRP A 174 -13.37 -4.73 -7.27
CA TRP A 174 -14.12 -3.58 -6.78
C TRP A 174 -13.66 -3.18 -5.38
N LEU A 175 -13.37 -4.17 -4.52
CA LEU A 175 -12.80 -3.92 -3.19
C LEU A 175 -11.41 -3.28 -3.29
N LEU A 176 -10.56 -3.76 -4.20
CA LEU A 176 -9.23 -3.17 -4.41
C LEU A 176 -9.32 -1.73 -4.93
N ALA A 177 -10.13 -1.49 -5.96
CA ALA A 177 -10.35 -0.12 -6.47
C ALA A 177 -10.95 0.82 -5.40
N ALA A 178 -11.92 0.35 -4.62
CA ALA A 178 -12.55 1.13 -3.57
C ALA A 178 -11.58 1.44 -2.41
N SER A 179 -10.77 0.47 -1.98
CA SER A 179 -9.76 0.69 -0.93
C SER A 179 -8.69 1.70 -1.35
N LEU A 180 -8.23 1.63 -2.62
CA LEU A 180 -7.30 2.60 -3.17
C LEU A 180 -7.87 4.03 -3.17
N LEU A 181 -9.12 4.18 -3.64
CA LEU A 181 -9.82 5.47 -3.61
C LEU A 181 -10.01 5.98 -2.18
N ALA A 182 -10.42 5.11 -1.26
CA ALA A 182 -10.59 5.46 0.15
C ALA A 182 -9.28 5.95 0.77
N GLY A 183 -8.15 5.31 0.46
CA GLY A 183 -6.82 5.77 0.91
C GLY A 183 -6.51 7.19 0.43
N GLY A 184 -6.73 7.46 -0.86
CA GLY A 184 -6.52 8.78 -1.44
C GLY A 184 -7.44 9.86 -0.86
N VAL A 185 -8.70 9.51 -0.57
CA VAL A 185 -9.67 10.42 0.04
C VAL A 185 -9.31 10.73 1.49
N VAL A 186 -8.97 9.72 2.30
CA VAL A 186 -8.67 9.91 3.72
C VAL A 186 -7.52 10.89 3.90
N LEU A 187 -6.43 10.79 3.12
CA LEU A 187 -5.33 11.75 3.26
C LEU A 187 -5.72 13.16 2.79
N ASN A 188 -6.57 13.28 1.76
CA ASN A 188 -7.06 14.59 1.34
C ASN A 188 -7.87 15.26 2.46
N VAL A 189 -8.80 14.53 3.07
CA VAL A 189 -9.62 15.04 4.18
C VAL A 189 -8.73 15.43 5.37
N MET A 190 -7.75 14.59 5.73
CA MET A 190 -6.84 14.91 6.83
C MET A 190 -6.01 16.17 6.56
N LYS A 191 -5.57 16.41 5.31
CA LYS A 191 -4.84 17.63 4.92
C LYS A 191 -5.71 18.88 4.90
N GLU A 192 -6.99 18.76 4.55
CA GLU A 192 -7.92 19.90 4.47
C GLU A 192 -8.50 20.29 5.85
N GLU A 193 -8.67 19.33 6.76
CA GLU A 193 -9.26 19.54 8.09
C GLU A 193 -8.21 19.85 9.18
N LEU A 194 -6.94 19.47 8.99
CA LEU A 194 -5.87 19.80 9.94
C LEU A 194 -5.14 21.08 9.47
N PRO A 195 -5.20 22.19 10.21
CA PRO A 195 -4.51 23.41 9.83
C PRO A 195 -3.00 23.16 9.71
N GLU A 196 -2.43 23.47 8.55
CA GLU A 196 -1.03 23.15 8.18
C GLU A 196 0.03 23.71 9.14
N GLN A 197 -0.31 24.62 10.05
CA GLN A 197 0.62 25.09 11.07
C GLN A 197 -0.13 25.46 12.35
N ARG A 198 -0.07 24.60 13.37
CA ARG A 198 0.18 25.12 14.70
C ARG A 198 1.62 24.79 15.02
N GLU A 199 2.49 25.79 14.98
CA GLU A 199 3.57 25.84 15.96
C GLU A 199 2.90 25.56 17.30
N SER A 200 3.12 24.36 17.84
CA SER A 200 2.85 24.13 19.25
C SER A 200 3.77 25.10 19.97
N ARG A 201 3.27 26.30 20.32
CA ARG A 201 3.96 27.22 21.22
C ARG A 201 3.98 26.50 22.56
N PHE A 202 4.94 25.59 22.71
CA PHE A 202 5.15 24.76 23.90
C PHE A 202 5.23 25.65 25.14
N SER A 203 5.76 26.87 24.99
CA SER A 203 5.75 27.92 26.00
C SER A 203 4.36 28.33 26.48
N ALA A 204 3.37 28.49 25.59
CA ALA A 204 1.99 28.82 25.96
C ALA A 204 1.30 27.66 26.69
N PHE A 205 1.57 26.41 26.25
CA PHE A 205 1.09 25.22 26.94
C PHE A 205 1.71 25.07 28.33
N ALA A 206 3.03 25.23 28.45
CA ALA A 206 3.75 25.16 29.73
C ALA A 206 3.31 26.27 30.69
N LEU A 207 3.10 27.50 30.21
CA LEU A 207 2.54 28.60 31.00
C LEU A 207 1.12 28.27 31.50
N GLY A 208 0.26 27.74 30.63
CA GLY A 208 -1.09 27.35 31.00
C GLY A 208 -1.11 26.22 32.05
N ALA A 209 -0.27 25.20 31.86
CA ALA A 209 -0.13 24.09 32.82
C ALA A 209 0.41 24.55 34.18
N ALA A 210 1.42 25.44 34.19
CA ALA A 210 1.98 26.00 35.41
C ALA A 210 0.98 26.89 36.15
N ALA A 211 0.23 27.74 35.44
CA ALA A 211 -0.81 28.58 36.02
C ALA A 211 -1.96 27.74 36.63
N TYR A 212 -2.36 26.67 35.93
CA TYR A 212 -3.39 25.75 36.42
C TYR A 212 -2.93 24.97 37.66
N ALA A 213 -1.69 24.48 37.67
CA ALA A 213 -1.10 23.81 38.84
C ALA A 213 -0.99 24.76 40.04
N ALA A 214 -0.61 26.02 39.83
CA ALA A 214 -0.56 27.02 40.89
C ALA A 214 -1.96 27.35 41.46
N LEU A 215 -2.99 27.42 40.61
CA LEU A 215 -4.38 27.60 41.04
C LEU A 215 -4.86 26.42 41.90
N LEU A 216 -4.59 25.19 41.48
CA LEU A 216 -4.95 23.98 42.24
C LEU A 216 -4.23 23.88 43.58
N LEU A 217 -2.99 24.38 43.68
CA LEU A 217 -2.24 24.41 44.94
C LEU A 217 -2.64 25.58 45.84
N ALA A 218 -3.31 26.60 45.31
CA ALA A 218 -3.79 27.78 46.04
C ALA A 218 -5.24 27.64 46.54
N THR A 219 -5.94 26.58 46.16
CA THR A 219 -7.27 26.17 46.67
C THR A 219 -7.13 25.06 47.70
#